data_AF-A0A832XKG6-F1
#
_entry.id   AF-A0A832XKG6-F1
#
_cell.length_a   1.000
_cell.length_b   1.000
_cell.length_c   1.000
_cell.angle_alpha   90.00
_cell.angle_beta   90.00
_cell.angle_gamma   90.00
#
_symmetry.space_group_name_H-M   'P 1'
#
loop_
_entity.id
_entity.type
_entity.pdbx_description
1 polymer ?
#
loop_
_entity_poly.entity_id
_entity_poly.type
_entity_poly.pdbx_seq_one_letter_code
_entity_poly.pdbx_strand_id
1 'polypeptide(L)'
;MASLLRLFGWFSIFGGGFMFLILQGTLNQISQIASAVVLLAILATLMFSGKSRAPLPKKSKISETSIEEVIVEPEIPPPVVELEGASERRQEKIERSRGKIAQPAMPAPPAMPAPPQQDPPLLPPPPTVAPSMPPLPDSVGAQAAEGTKLAEKFVISSDAQSEMETEVESFVEERRQKRAAIRASIERKRRMALAYRRAAKARMWADVEDGEDLATLLDDPNHGLTVLEGSQEVDDSKPIGITYVRIDEERILKLRVPLEVEKKSQKTEERSVDLQPFPPPGSAEFPPPGSPPPPPPPGLPPLPPPPGLPPLPPPSEPPSE
;
A
#
# COMPACT_ATOMS: atom_id res chain seq x y z
N MET A 1 35.89 -2.73 -9.99
CA MET A 1 36.62 -1.52 -10.46
C MET A 1 36.60 -0.51 -9.34
N ALA A 2 37.76 -0.05 -8.86
CA ALA A 2 37.80 0.99 -7.83
C ALA A 2 37.10 2.25 -8.38
N SER A 3 36.20 2.86 -7.61
CA SER A 3 35.56 4.12 -8.01
C SER A 3 36.64 5.17 -8.28
N LEU A 4 36.55 5.90 -9.39
CA LEU A 4 37.50 6.93 -9.82
C LEU A 4 37.83 7.90 -8.65
N LEU A 5 36.81 8.25 -7.85
CA LEU A 5 36.95 9.11 -6.67
C LEU A 5 37.87 8.51 -5.59
N ARG A 6 37.87 7.18 -5.40
CA ARG A 6 38.79 6.51 -4.46
C ARG A 6 40.23 6.55 -4.97
N LEU A 7 40.44 6.34 -6.27
CA LEU A 7 41.76 6.43 -6.87
C LEU A 7 42.35 7.85 -6.72
N PHE A 8 41.53 8.87 -7.00
CA PHE A 8 41.90 10.27 -6.76
C PHE A 8 42.14 10.57 -5.28
N GLY A 9 41.33 10.03 -4.37
CA GLY A 9 41.52 10.20 -2.93
C GLY A 9 42.86 9.61 -2.45
N TRP A 10 43.20 8.39 -2.86
CA TRP A 10 44.48 7.77 -2.54
C TRP A 10 45.66 8.53 -3.14
N PHE A 11 45.54 8.97 -4.40
CA PHE A 11 46.57 9.80 -5.03
C PHE A 11 46.75 11.14 -4.31
N SER A 12 45.66 11.77 -3.87
CA SER A 12 45.70 13.01 -3.11
C SER A 12 46.31 12.84 -1.72
N ILE A 13 46.11 11.69 -1.05
CA ILE A 13 46.76 11.38 0.24
C ILE A 13 48.24 11.15 0.06
N PHE A 14 48.65 10.30 -0.89
CA PHE A 14 50.07 10.02 -1.12
C PHE A 14 50.82 11.25 -1.64
N GLY A 15 50.27 11.94 -2.64
CA GLY A 15 50.86 13.15 -3.19
C GLY A 15 50.84 14.32 -2.21
N GLY A 16 49.71 14.54 -1.52
CA GLY A 16 49.57 15.59 -0.52
C GLY A 16 50.43 15.33 0.73
N GLY A 17 50.53 14.09 1.17
CA GLY A 17 51.43 13.68 2.26
C GLY A 17 52.90 13.86 1.91
N PHE A 18 53.31 13.48 0.69
CA PHE A 18 54.67 13.71 0.21
C PHE A 18 55.00 15.21 0.13
N MET A 19 54.10 16.00 -0.44
CA MET A 19 54.25 17.46 -0.50
C MET A 19 54.28 18.10 0.88
N PHE A 20 53.46 17.63 1.82
CA PHE A 20 53.43 18.08 3.21
C PHE A 20 54.78 17.83 3.91
N LEU A 21 55.40 16.65 3.70
CA LEU A 21 56.71 16.34 4.27
C LEU A 21 57.83 17.23 3.72
N ILE A 22 57.79 17.56 2.42
CA ILE A 22 58.78 18.48 1.80
C ILE A 22 58.67 19.89 2.39
N LEU A 23 57.46 20.35 2.68
CA LEU A 23 57.18 21.71 3.17
C LEU A 23 57.17 21.86 4.70
N GLN A 24 57.34 20.77 5.47
CA GLN A 24 57.28 20.82 6.95
C GLN A 24 58.25 21.83 7.58
N GLY A 25 59.40 22.08 6.95
CA GLY A 25 60.42 23.01 7.45
C GLY A 25 60.20 24.48 7.07
N THR A 26 59.28 24.78 6.15
CA THR A 26 59.09 26.13 5.61
C THR A 26 57.75 26.75 5.98
N LEU A 27 56.78 25.94 6.43
CA LEU A 27 55.44 26.37 6.77
C LEU A 27 55.31 26.80 8.23
N ASN A 28 54.49 27.83 8.47
CA ASN A 28 54.08 28.23 9.81
C ASN A 28 53.28 27.10 10.49
N GLN A 29 53.32 27.03 11.83
CA GLN A 29 52.60 26.01 12.60
C GLN A 29 51.10 25.95 12.25
N ILE A 30 50.48 27.10 12.01
CA ILE A 30 49.05 27.19 11.66
C ILE A 30 48.76 26.52 10.31
N SER A 31 49.59 26.74 9.28
CA SER A 31 49.38 26.12 7.97
C SER A 31 49.74 24.64 7.98
N GLN A 32 50.70 24.22 8.82
CA GLN A 32 51.00 22.80 9.05
C GLN A 32 49.80 22.07 9.67
N ILE A 33 49.17 22.65 10.71
CA ILE A 33 47.98 22.07 11.33
C ILE A 33 46.81 22.04 10.35
N ALA A 34 46.57 23.13 9.62
CA ALA A 34 45.49 23.19 8.63
C ALA A 34 45.62 22.12 7.54
N SER A 35 46.83 21.95 6.98
CA SER A 35 47.08 20.92 5.96
C SER A 35 46.99 19.49 6.52
N ALA A 36 47.44 19.25 7.76
CA ALA A 36 47.27 17.97 8.44
C ALA A 36 45.78 17.63 8.66
N VAL A 37 44.95 18.60 9.08
CA VAL A 37 43.51 18.41 9.26
C VAL A 37 42.82 18.12 7.92
N VAL A 38 43.23 18.78 6.83
CA VAL A 38 42.69 18.50 5.49
C VAL A 38 43.06 17.09 5.01
N LEU A 39 44.29 16.64 5.21
CA LEU A 39 44.70 15.26 4.87
C LEU A 39 43.95 14.23 5.70
N LEU A 40 43.75 14.50 7.00
CA LEU A 40 42.97 13.64 7.89
C LEU A 40 41.50 13.60 7.48
N ALA A 41 40.91 14.73 7.08
CA ALA A 41 39.55 14.79 6.57
C ALA A 41 39.40 13.92 5.32
N ILE A 42 40.31 14.02 4.34
CA ILE A 42 40.30 13.21 3.11
C ILE A 42 40.42 11.70 3.44
N LEU A 43 41.28 11.33 4.39
CA LEU A 43 41.42 9.96 4.87
C LEU A 43 40.14 9.45 5.53
N ALA A 44 39.49 10.27 6.35
CA ALA A 44 38.21 9.95 6.97
C ALA A 44 37.11 9.76 5.91
N THR A 45 37.04 10.61 4.89
CA THR A 45 36.09 10.45 3.79
C THR A 45 36.35 9.16 3.02
N LEU A 46 37.61 8.77 2.81
CA LEU A 46 37.94 7.50 2.14
C LEU A 46 37.55 6.26 2.96
N MET A 47 37.83 6.28 4.27
CA MET A 47 37.44 5.19 5.18
C MET A 47 35.92 5.04 5.28
N PHE A 48 35.18 6.16 5.38
CA PHE A 48 33.74 6.13 5.55
C PHE A 48 32.97 5.94 4.24
N SER A 49 33.48 6.43 3.11
CA SER A 49 32.92 6.21 1.77
C SER A 49 33.21 4.79 1.23
N GLY A 50 33.95 3.98 2.00
CA GLY A 50 34.37 2.60 1.72
C GLY A 50 33.23 1.57 1.64
N LYS A 51 32.15 1.78 2.38
CA LYS A 51 31.04 0.82 2.49
C LYS A 51 30.25 0.77 1.18
N SER A 52 30.40 -0.37 0.50
CA SER A 52 29.84 -0.68 -0.81
C SER A 52 28.36 -0.33 -0.85
N ARG A 53 27.96 0.43 -1.89
CA ARG A 53 26.56 0.61 -2.23
C ARG A 53 25.89 -0.75 -2.28
N ALA A 54 24.77 -0.89 -1.56
CA ALA A 54 23.90 -2.04 -1.61
C ALA A 54 23.79 -2.55 -3.06
N PRO A 55 24.08 -3.83 -3.34
CA PRO A 55 24.00 -4.35 -4.69
C PRO A 55 22.60 -4.07 -5.24
N LEU A 56 22.49 -3.44 -6.42
CA LEU A 56 21.18 -3.26 -7.04
C LEU A 56 20.53 -4.65 -7.22
N PRO A 57 19.21 -4.78 -6.97
CA PRO A 57 18.56 -6.08 -7.00
C PRO A 57 18.72 -6.68 -8.40
N LYS A 58 19.49 -7.77 -8.50
CA LYS A 58 19.48 -8.62 -9.68
C LYS A 58 18.05 -9.10 -9.85
N LYS A 59 17.44 -8.81 -11.01
CA LYS A 59 16.16 -9.40 -11.38
C LYS A 59 16.39 -10.91 -11.55
N SER A 60 16.17 -11.68 -10.49
CA SER A 60 16.17 -13.14 -10.57
C SER A 60 15.05 -13.54 -11.52
N LYS A 61 15.40 -14.11 -12.68
CA LYS A 61 14.47 -14.88 -13.49
C LYS A 61 13.91 -15.98 -12.61
N ILE A 62 12.59 -15.98 -12.48
CA ILE A 62 11.84 -17.04 -11.82
C ILE A 62 12.19 -18.32 -12.58
N SER A 63 12.82 -19.28 -11.90
CA SER A 63 13.02 -20.62 -12.44
C SER A 63 11.72 -21.39 -12.20
N GLU A 64 10.97 -21.61 -13.27
CA GLU A 64 9.88 -22.57 -13.28
C GLU A 64 10.50 -23.96 -13.12
N THR A 65 10.29 -24.56 -11.94
CA THR A 65 10.66 -25.95 -11.68
C THR A 65 9.42 -26.67 -11.19
N SER A 66 8.97 -27.60 -12.04
CA SER A 66 8.18 -28.81 -11.77
C SER A 66 7.21 -28.76 -10.58
N ILE A 67 5.94 -28.59 -10.92
CA ILE A 67 4.86 -29.34 -10.25
C ILE A 67 4.12 -30.06 -11.38
N GLU A 68 4.51 -31.31 -11.58
CA GLU A 68 3.72 -32.31 -12.28
C GLU A 68 2.61 -32.74 -11.33
N GLU A 69 1.41 -32.20 -11.51
CA GLU A 69 0.20 -32.88 -11.03
C GLU A 69 -0.95 -32.60 -12.00
N VAL A 70 -1.42 -33.72 -12.56
CA VAL A 70 -2.56 -33.96 -13.45
C VAL A 70 -3.76 -33.06 -13.16
N ILE A 71 -4.08 -32.16 -14.09
CA ILE A 71 -5.44 -31.62 -14.26
C ILE A 71 -5.74 -31.63 -15.75
N VAL A 72 -6.68 -32.50 -16.13
CA VAL A 72 -7.31 -32.57 -17.44
C VAL A 72 -8.10 -31.27 -17.65
N GLU A 73 -7.71 -30.46 -18.63
CA GLU A 73 -8.47 -29.27 -19.06
C GLU A 73 -8.73 -29.33 -20.58
N PRO A 74 -9.98 -29.08 -21.03
CA PRO A 74 -10.43 -29.28 -22.42
C PRO A 74 -9.87 -28.25 -23.42
N GLU A 75 -9.77 -28.68 -24.69
CA GLU A 75 -9.25 -27.92 -25.84
C GLU A 75 -9.84 -26.50 -25.95
N ILE A 76 -8.96 -25.50 -25.80
CA ILE A 76 -9.18 -24.13 -26.27
C ILE A 76 -8.35 -23.98 -27.56
N PRO A 77 -8.92 -23.52 -28.68
CA PRO A 77 -8.19 -23.42 -29.95
C PRO A 77 -7.03 -22.42 -29.88
N PRO A 78 -5.99 -22.62 -30.70
CA PRO A 78 -4.69 -21.99 -30.53
C PRO A 78 -4.74 -20.46 -30.68
N PRO A 79 -3.99 -19.72 -29.83
CA PRO A 79 -3.95 -18.27 -29.85
C PRO A 79 -3.31 -17.76 -31.16
N VAL A 80 -4.04 -16.89 -31.85
CA VAL A 80 -3.54 -16.10 -32.98
C VAL A 80 -2.38 -15.23 -32.48
N VAL A 81 -1.21 -15.47 -33.08
CA VAL A 81 0.02 -14.74 -32.85
C VAL A 81 -0.12 -13.34 -33.46
N GLU A 82 -0.62 -12.39 -32.68
CA GLU A 82 -0.43 -10.96 -32.98
C GLU A 82 0.92 -10.53 -32.37
N LEU A 83 1.93 -10.45 -33.23
CA LEU A 83 3.24 -9.87 -32.95
C LEU A 83 3.11 -8.35 -32.78
N GLU A 84 2.49 -7.89 -31.70
CA GLU A 84 2.57 -6.48 -31.30
C GLU A 84 2.42 -6.36 -29.79
N GLY A 85 3.53 -6.05 -29.12
CA GLY A 85 3.63 -6.12 -27.67
C GLY A 85 2.73 -5.09 -27.01
N ALA A 86 1.95 -5.52 -26.01
CA ALA A 86 1.17 -4.64 -25.14
C ALA A 86 1.98 -3.48 -24.48
N SER A 87 3.31 -3.56 -24.52
CA SER A 87 4.24 -2.50 -24.11
C SER A 87 4.36 -1.34 -25.10
N GLU A 88 4.32 -1.58 -26.42
CA GLU A 88 4.42 -0.52 -27.45
C GLU A 88 3.18 0.36 -27.46
N ARG A 89 1.99 -0.27 -27.39
CA ARG A 89 0.70 0.44 -27.31
C ARG A 89 0.59 1.38 -26.11
N ARG A 90 1.34 1.11 -25.04
CA ARG A 90 1.36 1.94 -23.83
C ARG A 90 2.33 3.12 -23.96
N GLN A 91 3.41 2.98 -24.72
CA GLN A 91 4.41 4.03 -24.93
C GLN A 91 3.91 5.07 -25.95
N GLU A 92 3.26 4.62 -27.03
CA GLU A 92 2.67 5.50 -28.04
C GLU A 92 1.58 6.43 -27.45
N LYS A 93 0.85 5.94 -26.43
CA LYS A 93 -0.17 6.73 -25.72
C LYS A 93 0.41 7.77 -24.76
N ILE A 94 1.67 7.62 -24.33
CA ILE A 94 2.36 8.54 -23.42
C ILE A 94 3.04 9.67 -24.21
N GLU A 95 3.47 9.42 -25.44
CA GLU A 95 4.10 10.47 -26.27
C GLU A 95 3.09 11.52 -26.77
N ARG A 96 1.81 11.15 -26.93
CA ARG A 96 0.76 12.09 -27.39
C ARG A 96 0.35 13.14 -26.34
N SER A 97 0.75 13.00 -25.07
CA SER A 97 0.30 13.90 -23.99
C SER A 97 1.28 15.01 -23.59
N ARG A 98 2.42 15.17 -24.28
CA ARG A 98 3.45 16.18 -23.94
C ARG A 98 3.75 17.20 -25.05
N GLY A 99 2.91 17.32 -26.07
CA GLY A 99 3.00 18.36 -27.10
C GLY A 99 1.85 19.35 -27.00
N LYS A 100 2.11 20.55 -26.48
CA LYS A 100 1.20 21.70 -26.59
C LYS A 100 1.19 22.17 -28.04
N ILE A 101 0.23 21.70 -28.82
CA ILE A 101 -0.05 22.19 -30.17
C ILE A 101 -1.42 22.89 -30.09
N ALA A 102 -1.43 24.16 -30.49
CA ALA A 102 -2.63 24.98 -30.56
C ALA A 102 -3.67 24.27 -31.45
N GLN A 103 -4.83 23.93 -30.88
CA GLN A 103 -5.94 23.39 -31.64
C GLN A 103 -6.51 24.53 -32.51
N PRO A 104 -6.73 24.31 -33.83
CA PRO A 104 -7.58 25.20 -34.60
C PRO A 104 -9.01 25.09 -34.06
N ALA A 105 -9.67 26.23 -33.89
CA ALA A 105 -11.02 26.32 -33.36
C ALA A 105 -12.00 25.50 -34.23
N MET A 106 -12.47 24.37 -33.70
CA MET A 106 -13.61 23.65 -34.27
C MET A 106 -14.91 24.36 -33.85
N PRO A 107 -15.93 24.42 -34.73
CA PRO A 107 -17.20 25.06 -34.44
C PRO A 107 -17.93 24.30 -33.33
N ALA A 108 -18.63 25.06 -32.48
CA ALA A 108 -19.38 24.53 -31.35
C ALA A 108 -20.40 23.46 -31.80
N PRO A 109 -20.55 22.34 -31.06
CA PRO A 109 -21.61 21.38 -31.32
C PRO A 109 -22.98 22.05 -31.09
N PRO A 110 -24.02 21.69 -31.88
CA PRO A 110 -25.34 22.26 -31.71
C PRO A 110 -25.89 21.93 -30.32
N ALA A 111 -26.46 22.94 -29.66
CA ALA A 111 -27.11 22.80 -28.37
C ALA A 111 -28.20 21.72 -28.45
N MET A 112 -28.11 20.68 -27.62
CA MET A 112 -29.18 19.71 -27.48
C MET A 112 -30.43 20.41 -26.94
N PRO A 113 -31.65 20.07 -27.43
CA PRO A 113 -32.87 20.62 -26.87
C PRO A 113 -33.00 20.18 -25.41
N ALA A 114 -33.34 21.12 -24.54
CA ALA A 114 -33.67 20.82 -23.15
C ALA A 114 -34.81 19.79 -23.10
N PRO A 115 -34.76 18.81 -22.17
CA PRO A 115 -35.90 17.93 -21.93
C PRO A 115 -37.11 18.79 -21.52
N PRO A 116 -38.32 18.50 -22.03
CA PRO A 116 -39.50 19.25 -21.64
C PRO A 116 -39.66 19.17 -20.12
N GLN A 117 -39.80 20.32 -19.46
CA GLN A 117 -40.21 20.40 -18.07
C GLN A 117 -41.58 19.72 -17.98
N GLN A 118 -41.60 18.52 -17.40
CA GLN A 118 -42.83 17.88 -17.03
C GLN A 118 -43.36 18.62 -15.80
N ASP A 119 -44.56 19.18 -15.93
CA ASP A 119 -45.33 19.70 -14.80
C ASP A 119 -45.41 18.63 -13.70
N PRO A 120 -45.38 19.02 -12.41
CA PRO A 120 -45.54 18.07 -11.33
C PRO A 120 -46.86 17.30 -11.50
N PRO A 121 -46.88 15.97 -11.31
CA PRO A 121 -48.11 15.20 -11.46
C PRO A 121 -49.14 15.72 -10.47
N LEU A 122 -50.27 16.19 -11.00
CA LEU A 122 -51.48 16.46 -10.23
C LEU A 122 -51.84 15.20 -9.45
N LEU A 123 -51.80 15.30 -8.12
CA LEU A 123 -52.32 14.30 -7.20
C LEU A 123 -53.77 13.98 -7.62
N PRO A 124 -54.14 12.70 -7.78
CA PRO A 124 -55.54 12.36 -7.98
C PRO A 124 -56.34 12.75 -6.71
N PRO A 125 -57.60 13.20 -6.87
CA PRO A 125 -58.46 13.48 -5.71
C PRO A 125 -58.66 12.20 -4.87
N PRO A 126 -58.89 12.34 -3.56
CA PRO A 126 -59.06 11.18 -2.68
C PRO A 126 -60.27 10.35 -3.13
N PRO A 127 -60.20 9.01 -3.08
CA PRO A 127 -61.38 8.18 -3.31
C PRO A 127 -62.34 8.37 -2.13
N THR A 128 -63.38 9.15 -2.35
CA THR A 128 -64.63 9.02 -1.60
C THR A 128 -65.28 7.70 -2.00
N VAL A 129 -65.85 7.02 -1.02
CA VAL A 129 -66.62 5.76 -1.08
C VAL A 129 -65.78 4.48 -1.01
N ALA A 130 -65.60 4.01 0.23
CA ALA A 130 -65.36 2.60 0.51
C ALA A 130 -66.56 1.77 0.01
N PRO A 131 -66.36 0.72 -0.82
CA PRO A 131 -67.33 -0.35 -0.90
C PRO A 131 -67.20 -1.17 0.40
N SER A 132 -68.29 -1.20 1.15
CA SER A 132 -68.51 -2.08 2.29
C SER A 132 -68.09 -3.51 1.96
N MET A 133 -67.06 -4.02 2.65
CA MET A 133 -66.82 -5.45 2.72
C MET A 133 -68.05 -6.12 3.35
N PRO A 134 -68.58 -7.23 2.79
CA PRO A 134 -69.48 -8.09 3.53
C PRO A 134 -68.71 -8.70 4.72
N PRO A 135 -69.32 -8.83 5.91
CA PRO A 135 -68.66 -9.44 7.05
C PRO A 135 -68.33 -10.90 6.73
N LEU A 136 -67.11 -11.33 7.09
CA LEU A 136 -66.79 -12.75 7.23
C LEU A 136 -67.86 -13.38 8.14
N PRO A 137 -68.48 -14.52 7.77
CA PRO A 137 -69.21 -15.29 8.74
C PRO A 137 -68.20 -15.82 9.77
N ASP A 138 -68.53 -15.59 11.04
CA ASP A 138 -67.86 -16.14 12.20
C ASP A 138 -67.49 -17.61 11.97
N SER A 139 -66.28 -17.97 12.41
CA SER A 139 -65.83 -19.35 12.50
C SER A 139 -66.75 -20.10 13.47
N VAL A 140 -67.87 -20.60 12.96
CA VAL A 140 -68.67 -21.62 13.64
C VAL A 140 -67.78 -22.84 13.72
N GLY A 141 -67.40 -23.19 14.96
CA GLY A 141 -66.72 -24.43 15.26
C GLY A 141 -67.54 -25.59 14.70
N ALA A 142 -67.13 -26.07 13.54
CA ALA A 142 -67.63 -27.30 12.97
C ALA A 142 -67.01 -28.44 13.78
N GLN A 143 -67.71 -28.88 14.82
CA GLN A 143 -67.49 -30.23 15.34
C GLN A 143 -67.79 -31.19 14.19
N ALA A 144 -66.73 -31.85 13.70
CA ALA A 144 -66.84 -32.85 12.65
C ALA A 144 -67.62 -34.05 13.21
N ALA A 145 -68.80 -34.29 12.67
CA ALA A 145 -69.52 -35.53 12.88
C ALA A 145 -68.71 -36.69 12.27
N GLU A 146 -68.54 -37.76 13.04
CA GLU A 146 -67.86 -38.99 12.62
C GLU A 146 -68.39 -39.48 11.26
N GLY A 147 -67.52 -39.43 10.24
CA GLY A 147 -67.76 -40.08 8.94
C GLY A 147 -67.57 -39.21 7.69
N THR A 148 -67.38 -37.89 7.80
CA THR A 148 -67.16 -37.04 6.62
C THR A 148 -65.67 -36.94 6.26
N LYS A 149 -65.30 -37.50 5.11
CA LYS A 149 -63.97 -37.32 4.51
C LYS A 149 -63.84 -35.85 4.08
N LEU A 150 -63.16 -35.06 4.90
CA LEU A 150 -62.76 -33.69 4.60
C LEU A 150 -61.83 -33.72 3.37
N ALA A 151 -62.16 -32.94 2.34
CA ALA A 151 -61.29 -32.79 1.18
C ALA A 151 -60.04 -32.01 1.59
N GLU A 152 -58.87 -32.66 1.51
CA GLU A 152 -57.59 -32.01 1.75
C GLU A 152 -57.33 -30.96 0.65
N LYS A 153 -57.07 -29.72 1.07
CA LYS A 153 -56.72 -28.63 0.16
C LYS A 153 -55.35 -28.91 -0.45
N PHE A 154 -55.32 -29.37 -1.70
CA PHE A 154 -54.09 -29.59 -2.44
C PHE A 154 -53.48 -28.22 -2.78
N VAL A 155 -52.44 -27.83 -2.04
CA VAL A 155 -51.64 -26.63 -2.33
C VAL A 155 -50.51 -27.08 -3.23
N ILE A 156 -50.50 -26.60 -4.47
CA ILE A 156 -49.40 -26.83 -5.40
C ILE A 156 -48.19 -26.09 -4.82
N SER A 157 -47.17 -26.85 -4.41
CA SER A 157 -45.99 -26.32 -3.72
C SER A 157 -44.95 -25.71 -4.66
N SER A 158 -45.06 -25.97 -5.96
CA SER A 158 -44.14 -25.47 -6.98
C SER A 158 -44.93 -24.93 -8.16
N ASP A 159 -44.91 -23.61 -8.33
CA ASP A 159 -45.39 -22.94 -9.54
C ASP A 159 -44.23 -22.81 -10.53
N ALA A 160 -44.52 -22.86 -11.84
CA ALA A 160 -43.49 -22.76 -12.88
C ALA A 160 -42.69 -21.45 -12.77
N GLN A 161 -43.33 -20.37 -12.29
CA GLN A 161 -42.66 -19.11 -12.01
C GLN A 161 -41.68 -19.23 -10.82
N SER A 162 -42.03 -20.01 -9.79
CA SER A 162 -41.18 -20.22 -8.62
C SER A 162 -39.93 -21.05 -8.95
N GLU A 163 -40.05 -22.04 -9.84
CA GLU A 163 -38.90 -22.81 -10.34
C GLU A 163 -37.96 -21.93 -11.15
N MET A 164 -38.51 -21.09 -12.03
CA MET A 164 -37.73 -20.10 -12.80
C MET A 164 -37.02 -19.10 -11.88
N GLU A 165 -37.69 -18.57 -10.87
CA GLU A 165 -37.08 -17.64 -9.90
C GLU A 165 -35.94 -18.32 -9.13
N THR A 166 -36.10 -19.58 -8.76
CA THR A 166 -35.06 -20.36 -8.08
C THR A 166 -33.86 -20.63 -8.97
N GLU A 167 -34.08 -20.96 -10.24
CA GLU A 167 -33.00 -21.14 -11.23
C GLU A 167 -32.22 -19.82 -11.43
N VAL A 168 -32.92 -18.70 -11.57
CA VAL A 168 -32.30 -17.38 -11.70
C VAL A 168 -31.46 -17.01 -10.47
N GLU A 169 -31.98 -17.24 -9.26
CA GLU A 169 -31.23 -16.97 -8.03
C GLU A 169 -29.97 -17.85 -7.96
N SER A 170 -30.08 -19.15 -8.25
CA SER A 170 -28.94 -20.06 -8.25
C SER A 170 -27.85 -19.64 -9.25
N PHE A 171 -28.23 -19.14 -10.44
CA PHE A 171 -27.30 -18.64 -11.44
C PHE A 171 -26.59 -17.34 -10.98
N VAL A 172 -27.32 -16.43 -10.34
CA VAL A 172 -26.76 -15.20 -9.79
C VAL A 172 -25.80 -15.52 -8.63
N GLU A 173 -26.19 -16.43 -7.74
CA GLU A 173 -25.35 -16.93 -6.65
C GLU A 173 -24.06 -17.57 -7.17
N GLU A 174 -24.14 -18.46 -8.17
CA GLU A 174 -22.97 -19.09 -8.77
C GLU A 174 -22.03 -18.03 -9.36
N ARG A 175 -22.58 -17.03 -10.06
CA ARG A 175 -21.79 -15.92 -10.62
C ARG A 175 -21.16 -15.05 -9.53
N ARG A 176 -21.86 -14.83 -8.42
CA ARG A 176 -21.35 -14.10 -7.24
C ARG A 176 -20.23 -14.88 -6.56
N GLN A 177 -20.39 -16.20 -6.40
CA GLN A 177 -19.38 -17.10 -5.84
C GLN A 177 -18.12 -17.13 -6.71
N LYS A 178 -18.26 -17.30 -8.03
CA LYS A 178 -17.14 -17.23 -8.99
C LYS A 178 -16.38 -15.90 -8.89
N ARG A 179 -17.10 -14.77 -8.86
CA ARG A 179 -16.50 -13.43 -8.69
C ARG A 179 -15.85 -13.26 -7.31
N ALA A 180 -16.42 -13.81 -6.25
CA ALA A 180 -15.84 -13.78 -4.91
C ALA A 180 -14.54 -14.60 -4.85
N ALA A 181 -14.53 -15.80 -5.43
CA ALA A 181 -13.35 -16.65 -5.53
C ALA A 181 -12.22 -15.97 -6.33
N ILE A 182 -12.54 -15.34 -7.47
CA ILE A 182 -11.56 -14.57 -8.27
C ILE A 182 -11.01 -13.40 -7.46
N ARG A 183 -11.86 -12.63 -6.78
CA ARG A 183 -11.40 -11.51 -5.93
C ARG A 183 -10.49 -12.00 -4.80
N ALA A 184 -10.86 -13.08 -4.12
CA ALA A 184 -10.07 -13.68 -3.05
C ALA A 184 -8.70 -14.19 -3.55
N SER A 185 -8.65 -14.82 -4.72
CA SER A 185 -7.40 -15.30 -5.30
C SER A 185 -6.47 -14.15 -5.72
N ILE A 186 -7.01 -13.08 -6.31
CA ILE A 186 -6.26 -11.86 -6.65
C ILE A 186 -5.70 -11.21 -5.39
N GLU A 187 -6.52 -11.08 -4.35
CA GLU A 187 -6.11 -10.47 -3.09
C GLU A 187 -5.00 -11.29 -2.41
N ARG A 188 -5.12 -12.62 -2.37
CA ARG A 188 -4.08 -13.52 -1.87
C ARG A 188 -2.77 -13.33 -2.65
N LYS A 189 -2.82 -13.32 -3.98
CA LYS A 189 -1.64 -13.08 -4.84
C LYS A 189 -1.00 -11.71 -4.56
N ARG A 190 -1.82 -10.66 -4.40
CA ARG A 190 -1.32 -9.31 -4.06
C ARG A 190 -0.64 -9.29 -2.68
N ARG A 191 -1.24 -9.91 -1.67
CA ARG A 191 -0.64 -10.02 -0.32
C ARG A 191 0.69 -10.77 -0.37
N MET A 192 0.75 -11.90 -1.07
CA MET A 192 1.98 -12.68 -1.23
C MET A 192 3.08 -11.89 -1.94
N ALA A 193 2.74 -11.19 -3.04
CA ALA A 193 3.70 -10.35 -3.75
C ALA A 193 4.21 -9.18 -2.90
N LEU A 194 3.35 -8.60 -2.06
CA LEU A 194 3.74 -7.55 -1.12
C LEU A 194 4.69 -8.11 -0.04
N ALA A 195 4.34 -9.25 0.56
CA ALA A 195 5.19 -9.94 1.53
C ALA A 195 6.57 -10.27 0.92
N TYR A 196 6.61 -10.79 -0.31
CA TYR A 196 7.85 -11.06 -1.03
C TYR A 196 8.69 -9.79 -1.21
N ARG A 197 8.09 -8.67 -1.64
CA ARG A 197 8.82 -7.39 -1.77
C ARG A 197 9.35 -6.88 -0.43
N ARG A 198 8.58 -7.03 0.65
CA ARG A 198 9.02 -6.64 2.00
C ARG A 198 10.18 -7.51 2.48
N ALA A 199 10.08 -8.83 2.31
CA ALA A 199 11.15 -9.78 2.66
C ALA A 199 12.42 -9.52 1.83
N ALA A 200 12.28 -9.30 0.52
CA ALA A 200 13.41 -8.96 -0.34
C ALA A 200 14.07 -7.64 0.10
N LYS A 201 13.29 -6.62 0.47
CA LYS A 201 13.85 -5.37 1.01
C LYS A 201 14.55 -5.62 2.35
N ALA A 202 13.96 -6.36 3.27
CA ALA A 202 14.60 -6.69 4.55
C ALA A 202 15.93 -7.42 4.34
N ARG A 203 15.98 -8.38 3.40
CA ARG A 203 17.20 -9.09 3.03
C ARG A 203 18.28 -8.15 2.49
N MET A 204 17.91 -7.21 1.62
CA MET A 204 18.83 -6.18 1.12
C MET A 204 19.37 -5.26 2.21
N TRP A 205 18.64 -5.07 3.31
CA TRP A 205 19.11 -4.29 4.46
C TRP A 205 20.05 -5.12 5.32
N ALA A 206 19.72 -6.40 5.53
CA ALA A 206 20.60 -7.35 6.21
C ALA A 206 21.95 -7.51 5.48
N ASP A 207 21.97 -7.54 4.15
CA ASP A 207 23.22 -7.64 3.36
C ASP A 207 24.12 -6.39 3.48
N VAL A 208 23.58 -5.24 3.92
CA VAL A 208 24.33 -3.98 4.09
C VAL A 208 24.88 -3.82 5.51
N GLU A 209 24.17 -4.40 6.48
CA GLU A 209 24.67 -4.52 7.84
C GLU A 209 25.80 -5.58 7.80
N ASP A 210 26.96 -5.31 8.40
CA ASP A 210 28.09 -6.27 8.47
C ASP A 210 27.74 -7.49 9.39
N GLY A 211 26.48 -7.93 9.37
CA GLY A 211 25.98 -9.08 10.10
C GLY A 211 26.41 -10.37 9.41
N GLU A 212 27.07 -11.23 10.17
CA GLU A 212 27.37 -12.60 9.75
C GLU A 212 26.08 -13.41 9.59
N ASP A 213 25.94 -14.13 8.48
CA ASP A 213 24.81 -15.03 8.26
C ASP A 213 25.05 -16.37 8.98
N LEU A 214 24.68 -16.40 10.26
CA LEU A 214 24.85 -17.59 11.10
C LEU A 214 24.07 -18.80 10.57
N ALA A 215 22.99 -18.60 9.81
CA ALA A 215 22.20 -19.70 9.29
C ALA A 215 22.94 -20.47 8.20
N THR A 216 23.68 -19.77 7.33
CA THR A 216 24.52 -20.44 6.31
C THR A 216 25.76 -21.03 6.92
N LEU A 217 26.36 -20.39 7.91
CA LEU A 217 27.51 -20.95 8.64
C LEU A 217 27.14 -22.24 9.39
N LEU A 218 25.95 -22.28 10.00
CA LEU A 218 25.47 -23.47 10.72
C LEU A 218 25.03 -24.63 9.80
N ASP A 219 24.94 -24.41 8.48
CA ASP A 219 24.63 -25.47 7.51
C ASP A 219 25.85 -26.42 7.33
N ASP A 220 27.06 -25.92 7.57
CA ASP A 220 28.28 -26.73 7.55
C ASP A 220 28.36 -27.63 8.80
N PRO A 221 28.45 -28.97 8.65
CA PRO A 221 28.46 -29.89 9.79
C PRO A 221 29.71 -29.75 10.69
N ASN A 222 30.76 -29.08 10.21
CA ASN A 222 31.99 -28.79 10.95
C ASN A 222 32.18 -27.29 11.18
N HIS A 223 31.10 -26.57 11.51
CA HIS A 223 31.13 -25.14 11.76
C HIS A 223 31.94 -24.71 12.99
N GLY A 224 32.35 -25.64 13.87
CA GLY A 224 33.18 -25.36 15.06
C GLY A 224 32.46 -24.61 16.19
N LEU A 225 31.24 -24.12 15.95
CA LEU A 225 30.41 -23.43 16.95
C LEU A 225 29.55 -24.39 17.78
N THR A 226 29.36 -24.07 19.06
CA THR A 226 28.43 -24.76 19.96
C THR A 226 27.08 -24.05 19.96
N VAL A 227 26.02 -24.75 19.55
CA VAL A 227 24.66 -24.22 19.55
C VAL A 227 23.99 -24.52 20.90
N LEU A 228 23.68 -23.46 21.63
CA LEU A 228 22.91 -23.48 22.88
C LEU A 228 21.44 -23.26 22.54
N GLU A 229 20.54 -24.14 23.00
CA GLU A 229 19.10 -23.91 22.86
C GLU A 229 18.58 -23.01 23.98
N GLY A 230 17.81 -21.98 23.63
CA GLY A 230 17.15 -21.13 24.61
C GLY A 230 16.14 -21.90 25.46
N SER A 231 16.00 -21.52 26.74
CA SER A 231 15.17 -22.21 27.75
C SER A 231 13.65 -22.01 27.61
N GLN A 232 13.18 -21.40 26.52
CA GLN A 232 11.76 -21.13 26.32
C GLN A 232 11.11 -22.37 25.66
N GLU A 233 10.29 -23.09 26.41
CA GLU A 233 9.36 -24.05 25.81
C GLU A 233 8.35 -23.27 24.96
N VAL A 234 8.36 -23.53 23.64
CA VAL A 234 7.46 -22.90 22.68
C VAL A 234 6.51 -23.97 22.17
N ASP A 235 5.23 -23.62 22.04
CA ASP A 235 4.20 -24.49 21.50
C ASP A 235 4.45 -24.78 20.01
N ASP A 236 4.78 -26.02 19.69
CA ASP A 236 5.02 -26.52 18.32
C ASP A 236 3.77 -26.44 17.43
N SER A 237 2.57 -26.21 18.00
CA SER A 237 1.35 -26.03 17.22
C SER A 237 1.31 -24.71 16.43
N LYS A 238 2.10 -23.71 16.82
CA LYS A 238 2.15 -22.39 16.16
C LYS A 238 3.39 -22.30 15.29
N PRO A 239 3.36 -21.52 14.18
CA PRO A 239 4.57 -21.28 13.41
C PRO A 239 5.63 -20.61 14.30
N ILE A 240 6.85 -21.16 14.31
CA ILE A 240 7.97 -20.68 15.13
C ILE A 240 8.99 -20.01 14.22
N GLY A 241 9.45 -18.82 14.61
CA GLY A 241 10.61 -18.15 14.06
C GLY A 241 11.87 -18.56 14.84
N ILE A 242 12.92 -18.95 14.12
CA ILE A 242 14.22 -19.26 14.73
C ILE A 242 15.18 -18.12 14.44
N THR A 243 15.81 -17.60 15.50
CA THR A 243 16.84 -16.58 15.40
C THR A 243 18.11 -17.08 16.07
N TYR A 244 19.24 -16.95 15.39
CA TYR A 244 20.55 -17.27 15.94
C TYR A 244 21.24 -15.99 16.42
N VAL A 245 21.78 -16.01 17.63
CA VAL A 245 22.52 -14.88 18.22
C VAL A 245 23.90 -15.37 18.65
N ARG A 246 24.96 -14.75 18.15
CA ARG A 246 26.33 -15.06 18.58
C ARG A 246 26.57 -14.46 19.96
N ILE A 247 26.93 -15.29 20.94
CA ILE A 247 27.30 -14.84 22.28
C ILE A 247 28.80 -14.55 22.30
N ASP A 248 29.60 -15.51 21.82
CA ASP A 248 31.05 -15.43 21.76
C ASP A 248 31.56 -16.00 20.42
N GLU A 249 32.89 -16.05 20.25
CA GLU A 249 33.53 -16.60 19.05
C GLU A 249 33.17 -18.08 18.79
N GLU A 250 32.89 -18.87 19.84
CA GLU A 250 32.63 -20.31 19.73
C GLU A 250 31.17 -20.71 20.04
N ARG A 251 30.31 -19.76 20.46
CA ARG A 251 28.97 -20.07 21.00
C ARG A 251 27.85 -19.27 20.34
N ILE A 252 26.82 -19.97 19.90
CA ILE A 252 25.59 -19.38 19.35
C ILE A 252 24.40 -19.79 20.21
N LEU A 253 23.50 -18.85 20.46
CA LEU A 253 22.19 -19.09 21.06
C LEU A 253 21.13 -19.22 19.98
N LYS A 254 20.41 -20.35 19.99
CA LYS A 254 19.23 -20.59 19.16
C LYS A 254 17.97 -20.18 19.93
N LEU A 255 17.37 -19.07 19.51
CA LEU A 255 16.13 -18.55 20.06
C LEU A 255 14.95 -19.03 19.21
N ARG A 256 13.94 -19.59 19.86
CA ARG A 256 12.66 -19.98 19.26
C ARG A 256 11.60 -18.96 19.68
N VAL A 257 10.97 -18.29 18.73
CA VAL A 257 9.97 -17.24 18.99
C VAL A 257 8.68 -17.59 18.25
N PRO A 258 7.52 -17.70 18.93
CA PRO A 258 6.25 -17.98 18.25
C PRO A 258 5.85 -16.80 17.35
N LEU A 259 5.52 -17.09 16.09
CA LEU A 259 5.04 -16.11 15.11
C LEU A 259 3.53 -15.97 15.21
N GLU A 260 3.09 -15.16 16.16
CA GLU A 260 1.66 -14.84 16.29
C GLU A 260 1.28 -13.77 15.27
N VAL A 261 0.55 -14.19 14.24
CA VAL A 261 -0.14 -13.23 13.37
C VAL A 261 -1.43 -12.86 14.09
N GLU A 262 -1.43 -11.70 14.74
CA GLU A 262 -2.67 -11.07 15.17
C GLU A 262 -3.56 -10.95 13.93
N LYS A 263 -4.55 -11.85 13.83
CA LYS A 263 -5.64 -11.68 12.89
C LYS A 263 -6.36 -10.44 13.41
N LYS A 264 -5.98 -9.28 12.87
CA LYS A 264 -6.78 -8.06 12.99
C LYS A 264 -8.07 -8.36 12.23
N SER A 265 -8.95 -9.12 12.87
CA SER A 265 -10.34 -9.22 12.52
C SER A 265 -10.81 -7.79 12.30
N GLN A 266 -11.55 -7.55 11.23
CA GLN A 266 -12.24 -6.30 10.96
C GLN A 266 -13.32 -6.03 12.03
N LYS A 267 -13.03 -6.22 13.31
CA LYS A 267 -13.63 -5.45 14.35
C LYS A 267 -12.85 -4.15 14.32
N THR A 268 -13.39 -3.20 13.57
CA THR A 268 -13.28 -1.79 13.90
C THR A 268 -13.80 -1.65 15.34
N GLU A 269 -12.99 -2.05 16.32
CA GLU A 269 -13.08 -1.40 17.62
C GLU A 269 -12.44 -0.05 17.36
N GLU A 270 -13.32 0.92 17.17
CA GLU A 270 -13.08 2.32 17.46
C GLU A 270 -12.54 2.37 18.90
N ARG A 271 -11.23 2.14 19.07
CA ARG A 271 -10.49 2.84 20.10
C ARG A 271 -10.54 4.29 19.63
N SER A 272 -11.60 4.97 20.06
CA SER A 272 -11.63 6.42 20.22
C SER A 272 -10.42 6.79 21.07
N VAL A 273 -9.27 6.99 20.41
CA VAL A 273 -8.39 8.05 20.87
C VAL A 273 -9.25 9.28 20.71
N ASP A 274 -9.63 9.85 21.84
CA ASP A 274 -10.33 11.12 22.00
C ASP A 274 -9.52 12.22 21.33
N LEU A 275 -9.55 12.26 20.00
CA LEU A 275 -9.17 13.39 19.20
C LEU A 275 -10.46 14.16 19.03
N GLN A 276 -10.62 15.18 19.88
CA GLN A 276 -11.70 16.14 19.76
C GLN A 276 -11.90 16.52 18.29
N PRO A 277 -13.14 16.51 17.76
CA PRO A 277 -13.38 16.94 16.39
C PRO A 277 -12.95 18.39 16.25
N PHE A 278 -12.02 18.67 15.33
CA PHE A 278 -11.80 20.05 14.90
C PHE A 278 -13.14 20.57 14.37
N PRO A 279 -13.67 21.68 14.93
CA PRO A 279 -14.94 22.23 14.46
C PRO A 279 -14.78 22.72 13.02
N PRO A 280 -15.84 22.65 12.20
CA PRO A 280 -15.83 23.17 10.84
C PRO A 280 -15.50 24.67 10.86
N PRO A 281 -14.74 25.18 9.86
CA PRO A 281 -14.29 26.56 9.85
C PRO A 281 -15.50 27.47 9.67
N GLY A 282 -15.91 28.12 10.76
CA GLY A 282 -17.09 29.01 10.77
C GLY A 282 -17.80 29.17 12.11
N SER A 283 -17.52 28.32 13.10
CA SER A 283 -18.05 28.48 14.48
C SER A 283 -17.00 29.12 15.39
N ALA A 284 -16.59 30.35 15.07
CA ALA A 284 -15.93 31.20 16.05
C ALA A 284 -16.99 31.67 17.04
N GLU A 285 -17.14 30.90 18.12
CA GLU A 285 -17.87 31.34 19.30
C GLU A 285 -17.15 32.59 19.82
N PHE A 286 -17.80 33.76 19.69
CA PHE A 286 -17.26 35.02 20.18
C PHE A 286 -16.97 34.87 21.67
N PRO A 287 -15.73 35.12 22.14
CA PRO A 287 -15.47 35.13 23.57
C PRO A 287 -16.27 36.27 24.21
N PRO A 288 -16.72 36.11 25.47
CA PRO A 288 -17.48 37.14 26.16
C PRO A 288 -16.69 38.46 26.19
N PRO A 289 -17.38 39.62 26.08
CA PRO A 289 -16.74 40.91 25.90
C PRO A 289 -15.86 41.25 27.11
N GLY A 290 -14.54 41.30 26.90
CA GLY A 290 -13.57 41.72 27.92
C GLY A 290 -12.24 40.96 27.96
N SER A 291 -12.05 39.88 27.19
CA SER A 291 -10.75 39.21 27.14
C SER A 291 -9.75 39.97 26.24
N PRO A 292 -8.49 40.18 26.68
CA PRO A 292 -7.45 40.78 25.84
C PRO A 292 -7.20 39.90 24.60
N PRO A 293 -6.82 40.49 23.45
CA PRO A 293 -6.58 39.72 22.23
C PRO A 293 -5.44 38.71 22.47
N PRO A 294 -5.54 37.48 21.93
CA PRO A 294 -4.48 36.51 22.05
C PRO A 294 -3.20 37.03 21.38
N PRO A 295 -2.02 36.75 21.96
CA PRO A 295 -0.76 37.19 21.39
C PRO A 295 -0.58 36.58 19.98
N PRO A 296 0.03 37.32 19.04
CA PRO A 296 0.29 36.80 17.71
C PRO A 296 1.19 35.55 17.82
N PRO A 297 0.90 34.49 17.05
CA PRO A 297 1.72 33.28 17.06
C PRO A 297 3.17 33.64 16.70
N PRO A 298 4.17 33.01 17.35
CA PRO A 298 5.57 33.25 17.06
C PRO A 298 5.84 33.10 15.56
N GLY A 299 6.25 34.20 14.91
CA GLY A 299 6.53 34.23 13.49
C GLY A 299 7.61 33.20 13.16
N LEU A 300 7.24 32.18 12.38
CA LEU A 300 8.22 31.30 11.75
C LEU A 300 9.18 32.17 10.94
N PRO A 301 10.52 31.97 11.06
CA PRO A 301 11.46 32.72 10.25
C PRO A 301 11.11 32.50 8.76
N PRO A 302 11.16 33.55 7.92
CA PRO A 302 10.87 33.40 6.50
C PRO A 302 11.80 32.34 5.92
N LEU A 303 11.21 31.34 5.27
CA LEU A 303 11.94 30.33 4.51
C LEU A 303 12.85 31.05 3.51
N PRO A 304 14.13 30.66 3.40
CA PRO A 304 15.02 31.27 2.43
C PRO A 304 14.44 31.05 1.03
N PRO A 305 14.47 32.08 0.15
CA PRO A 305 13.91 31.97 -1.19
C PRO A 305 14.64 30.86 -1.97
N PRO A 306 13.92 30.03 -2.73
CA PRO A 306 14.52 29.00 -3.55
C PRO A 306 15.51 29.64 -4.55
N PRO A 307 16.72 29.07 -4.73
CA PRO A 307 17.74 29.66 -5.60
C PRO A 307 17.23 29.78 -7.05
N GLY A 308 17.28 31.00 -7.61
CA GLY A 308 17.19 31.21 -9.06
C GLY A 308 15.93 31.90 -9.61
N LEU A 309 15.05 32.47 -8.78
CA LEU A 309 13.94 33.31 -9.27
C LEU A 309 14.20 34.80 -8.97
N PRO A 310 13.97 35.72 -9.94
CA PRO A 310 14.05 37.15 -9.69
C PRO A 310 12.97 37.58 -8.67
N PRO A 311 13.24 38.60 -7.84
CA PRO A 311 12.28 39.06 -6.84
C PRO A 311 10.98 39.52 -7.51
N LEU A 312 9.84 39.04 -6.99
CA LEU A 312 8.53 39.55 -7.37
C LEU A 312 8.40 41.02 -6.91
N PRO A 313 7.87 41.92 -7.76
CA PRO A 313 7.61 43.29 -7.36
C PRO A 313 6.56 43.34 -6.24
N PRO A 314 6.65 44.28 -5.29
CA PRO A 314 5.68 44.40 -4.21
C PRO A 314 4.29 44.78 -4.78
N PRO A 315 3.19 44.30 -4.18
CA PRO A 315 1.85 44.69 -4.57
C PRO A 315 1.63 46.18 -4.28
N SER A 316 1.08 46.90 -5.27
CA SER A 316 0.69 48.31 -5.16
C SER A 316 -0.36 48.51 -4.08
N GLU A 317 -0.10 49.39 -3.12
CA GLU A 317 -1.07 49.86 -2.13
C GLU A 317 -2.25 50.57 -2.83
N PRO A 318 -3.50 50.38 -2.37
CA PRO A 318 -4.62 51.19 -2.82
C PRO A 318 -4.51 52.63 -2.26
N PRO A 319 -5.04 53.63 -2.98
CA PRO A 319 -4.94 55.03 -2.57
C PRO A 319 -5.64 55.27 -1.23
N SER A 320 -4.94 55.95 -0.33
CA SER A 320 -5.52 56.52 0.89
C SER A 320 -6.19 57.85 0.54
N GLU A 321 -7.43 58.05 0.99
CA GLU A 321 -8.10 59.37 1.01
C GLU A 321 -7.37 60.37 1.93
#